data_AF-A0A699RKW1-F1
#
_entry.id   AF-A0A699RKW1-F1
#
_cell.length_a   1.000
_cell.length_b   1.000
_cell.length_c   1.000
_cell.angle_alpha   90.00
_cell.angle_beta   90.00
_cell.angle_gamma   90.00
#
_symmetry.space_group_name_H-M   'P 1'
#
loop_
_entity.id
_entity.type
_entity.pdbx_description
1 polymer ?
#
loop_
_entity_poly.entity_id
_entity_poly.type
_entity_poly.pdbx_seq_one_letter_code
_entity_poly.pdbx_strand_id
1 'polypeptide(L)'
;KKIYKPTNNNLRTSSNTSRANQDNSLRISRNAGYENQRNGNVVGARETVGSSMMQKSRIQCYNCKEFGHVAKELDMNYDSEQIDQNDKDADLTEERELLASLIEKLKCEIDESKNHNKFLETSNKVLIDKLKSKIKDFKNKNNNLELLNNQFKEANNKLFEENDLLYAGFKKSQVELKRRDSIEYASEWNLSVQK
;
A
#
# COMPACT_ATOMS: atom_id res chain seq x y z
N LYS A 1 -6.00 -45.98 -49.47
CA LYS A 1 -4.85 -45.88 -48.53
C LYS A 1 -5.12 -44.70 -47.60
N LYS A 2 -5.31 -45.00 -46.31
CA LYS A 2 -5.60 -44.18 -45.11
C LYS A 2 -6.67 -43.06 -45.19
N ILE A 3 -7.79 -43.40 -44.54
CA ILE A 3 -8.97 -42.62 -44.17
C ILE A 3 -8.65 -41.89 -42.86
N TYR A 4 -9.01 -40.61 -42.71
CA TYR A 4 -9.13 -39.98 -41.39
C TYR A 4 -10.58 -39.55 -41.15
N LYS A 5 -11.22 -40.21 -40.19
CA LYS A 5 -12.52 -39.86 -39.61
C LYS A 5 -12.26 -39.14 -38.28
N PRO A 6 -12.99 -38.05 -37.96
CA PRO A 6 -13.27 -37.73 -36.57
C PRO A 6 -14.57 -38.45 -36.18
N THR A 7 -14.47 -39.38 -35.22
CA THR A 7 -15.62 -40.02 -34.58
C THR A 7 -16.13 -39.08 -33.49
N ASN A 8 -17.35 -38.55 -33.70
CA ASN A 8 -18.20 -38.02 -32.64
C ASN A 8 -18.49 -39.16 -31.63
N ASN A 9 -18.52 -38.87 -30.33
CA ASN A 9 -19.67 -39.19 -29.49
C ASN A 9 -19.61 -38.50 -28.12
N ASN A 10 -20.74 -37.89 -27.79
CA ASN A 10 -21.08 -37.17 -26.58
C ASN A 10 -21.16 -38.04 -25.31
N LEU A 11 -21.13 -37.33 -24.17
CA LEU A 11 -21.81 -37.63 -22.91
C LEU A 11 -21.42 -38.90 -22.15
N ARG A 12 -20.69 -38.73 -21.03
CA ARG A 12 -21.20 -39.18 -19.73
C ARG A 12 -20.45 -38.54 -18.56
N THR A 13 -21.21 -37.83 -17.75
CA THR A 13 -20.95 -37.57 -16.34
C THR A 13 -20.81 -38.88 -15.56
N SER A 14 -19.79 -39.00 -14.71
CA SER A 14 -19.93 -39.78 -13.46
C SER A 14 -18.82 -39.47 -12.44
N SER A 15 -19.27 -38.87 -11.34
CA SER A 15 -18.94 -39.20 -9.94
C SER A 15 -17.51 -39.00 -9.42
N ASN A 16 -17.34 -37.86 -8.76
CA ASN A 16 -17.22 -37.68 -7.30
C ASN A 16 -16.26 -38.54 -6.46
N THR A 17 -15.78 -37.82 -5.42
CA THR A 17 -15.19 -38.23 -4.12
C THR A 17 -13.66 -38.23 -4.11
N SER A 18 -12.97 -37.58 -3.17
CA SER A 18 -13.29 -37.38 -1.75
C SER A 18 -12.40 -36.29 -1.11
N ARG A 19 -12.83 -35.82 0.08
CA ARG A 19 -12.15 -35.01 1.11
C ARG A 19 -12.30 -33.48 0.95
N ALA A 20 -13.36 -32.91 1.50
CA ALA A 20 -13.52 -32.50 2.90
C ALA A 20 -12.54 -31.37 3.29
N ASN A 21 -13.05 -30.14 3.34
CA ASN A 21 -12.53 -29.08 4.20
C ASN A 21 -13.74 -28.32 4.77
N GLN A 22 -14.14 -28.82 5.93
CA GLN A 22 -14.89 -28.10 6.95
C GLN A 22 -14.06 -26.91 7.44
N ASP A 23 -14.76 -25.91 7.98
CA ASP A 23 -14.26 -24.83 8.83
C ASP A 23 -13.32 -23.77 8.22
N ASN A 24 -13.94 -22.64 7.91
CA ASN A 24 -13.28 -21.35 7.84
C ASN A 24 -13.21 -20.76 9.27
N SER A 25 -12.35 -21.32 10.12
CA SER A 25 -12.03 -20.75 11.44
C SER A 25 -10.64 -20.14 11.43
N LEU A 26 -10.55 -18.85 11.77
CA LEU A 26 -9.29 -18.09 11.91
C LEU A 26 -8.25 -18.86 12.72
N ARG A 27 -7.08 -19.15 12.13
CA ARG A 27 -5.84 -19.35 12.90
C ARG A 27 -4.62 -18.74 12.23
N ILE A 28 -4.10 -17.76 12.95
CA ILE A 28 -2.87 -17.02 12.81
C ILE A 28 -1.64 -17.96 12.86
N SER A 29 -0.54 -17.50 12.21
CA SER A 29 0.86 -17.94 12.31
C SER A 29 1.33 -19.08 11.39
N ARG A 30 2.26 -18.79 10.46
CA ARG A 30 3.72 -19.00 10.64
C ARG A 30 4.44 -18.78 9.29
N ASN A 31 5.47 -17.94 9.31
CA ASN A 31 6.30 -17.52 8.18
C ASN A 31 7.12 -18.67 7.57
N ALA A 32 7.23 -18.73 6.23
CA ALA A 32 8.45 -19.13 5.51
C ALA A 32 8.33 -18.83 4.00
N GLY A 33 9.21 -17.95 3.50
CA GLY A 33 9.61 -17.91 2.09
C GLY A 33 8.80 -17.00 1.16
N TYR A 34 9.15 -15.72 1.08
CA TYR A 34 8.96 -14.97 -0.17
C TYR A 34 10.18 -14.10 -0.44
N GLU A 35 10.86 -14.45 -1.53
CA GLU A 35 12.10 -13.88 -2.01
C GLU A 35 11.93 -12.41 -2.40
N ASN A 36 12.73 -11.55 -1.79
CA ASN A 36 12.93 -10.18 -2.26
C ASN A 36 13.84 -10.20 -3.49
N GLN A 37 13.26 -10.24 -4.68
CA GLN A 37 14.00 -9.95 -5.92
C GLN A 37 13.10 -9.23 -6.94
N ARG A 38 13.02 -7.90 -6.80
CA ARG A 38 12.68 -6.97 -7.89
C ARG A 38 13.24 -5.59 -7.55
N ASN A 39 14.56 -5.49 -7.63
CA ASN A 39 15.26 -4.22 -7.68
C ASN A 39 15.05 -3.64 -9.09
N GLY A 40 13.94 -2.93 -9.30
CA GLY A 40 13.70 -2.13 -10.50
C GLY A 40 14.14 -0.70 -10.22
N ASN A 41 15.23 -0.25 -10.83
CA ASN A 41 15.62 1.15 -10.85
C ASN A 41 14.52 1.98 -11.52
N VAL A 42 13.76 2.73 -10.72
CA VAL A 42 12.90 3.82 -11.21
C VAL A 42 13.63 5.13 -10.95
N VAL A 43 14.33 5.61 -11.98
CA VAL A 43 14.76 7.00 -12.10
C VAL A 43 13.51 7.83 -12.35
N GLY A 44 13.07 8.57 -11.34
CA GLY A 44 11.89 9.42 -11.44
C GLY A 44 11.69 10.26 -10.18
N ALA A 45 12.20 11.50 -10.23
CA ALA A 45 11.89 12.64 -9.36
C ALA A 45 11.66 12.33 -7.86
N ARG A 46 12.75 12.32 -7.08
CA ARG A 46 12.67 12.56 -5.64
C ARG A 46 12.22 14.00 -5.41
N GLU A 47 10.98 14.19 -4.94
CA GLU A 47 10.58 15.44 -4.32
C GLU A 47 11.40 15.64 -3.04
N THR A 48 12.33 16.59 -3.13
CA THR A 48 13.24 17.06 -2.09
C THR A 48 12.51 17.81 -0.99
N VAL A 49 11.74 17.11 -0.14
CA VAL A 49 11.11 17.75 1.04
C VAL A 49 11.39 16.99 2.35
N GLY A 50 11.93 15.76 2.29
CA GLY A 50 12.14 14.93 3.48
C GLY A 50 13.58 14.78 3.99
N SER A 51 14.60 15.18 3.23
CA SER A 51 16.00 14.78 3.52
C SER A 51 16.90 15.91 4.04
N SER A 52 16.43 17.16 4.16
CA SER A 52 17.27 18.28 4.58
C SER A 52 17.31 18.53 6.10
N MET A 53 16.43 17.92 6.90
CA MET A 53 16.35 18.27 8.35
C MET A 53 16.75 17.15 9.30
N MET A 54 17.23 16.01 8.77
CA MET A 54 17.65 14.88 9.59
C MET A 54 19.17 14.74 9.62
N GLN A 55 19.86 15.84 9.94
CA GLN A 55 21.30 15.84 10.18
C GLN A 55 21.64 16.81 11.31
N LYS A 56 21.15 16.55 12.53
CA LYS A 56 21.55 17.28 13.75
C LYS A 56 21.18 16.54 15.04
N SER A 57 21.30 15.22 15.09
CA SER A 57 21.27 14.48 16.36
C SER A 57 22.69 14.39 16.97
N ARG A 58 23.23 15.55 17.33
CA ARG A 58 24.16 15.67 18.46
C ARG A 58 23.59 16.76 19.34
N ILE A 59 23.17 16.35 20.53
CA ILE A 59 22.53 17.17 21.55
C ILE A 59 23.37 18.44 21.75
N GLN A 60 22.85 19.57 21.25
CA GLN A 60 23.30 20.91 21.56
C GLN A 60 22.04 21.74 21.76
N CYS A 61 21.74 22.06 23.02
CA CYS A 61 20.76 23.07 23.41
C CYS A 61 21.11 24.37 22.67
N TYR A 62 20.33 24.76 21.66
CA TYR A 62 20.60 25.97 20.86
C TYR A 62 20.22 27.27 21.61
N ASN A 63 19.55 27.16 22.76
CA ASN A 63 19.11 28.27 23.61
C ASN A 63 19.96 28.50 24.87
N CYS A 64 20.89 27.60 25.21
CA CYS A 64 21.81 27.75 26.34
C CYS A 64 23.03 28.59 25.91
N LYS A 65 22.81 29.85 25.52
CA LYS A 65 23.85 30.70 24.91
C LYS A 65 24.68 31.52 25.89
N GLU A 66 24.40 31.51 27.20
CA GLU A 66 25.22 32.19 28.20
C GLU A 66 25.29 31.39 29.51
N PHE A 67 26.26 31.73 30.36
CA PHE A 67 26.86 30.96 31.48
C PHE A 67 27.93 29.97 30.99
N GLY A 68 29.13 30.39 30.60
CA GLY A 68 29.91 31.50 31.12
C GLY A 68 30.73 31.01 32.31
N HIS A 69 31.89 30.41 32.02
CA HIS A 69 32.94 30.12 33.00
C HIS A 69 33.15 31.32 33.94
N VAL A 70 32.95 31.16 35.26
CA VAL A 70 33.51 32.08 36.25
C VAL A 70 34.00 31.28 37.46
N ALA A 71 35.13 30.59 37.28
CA ALA A 71 36.04 30.35 38.40
C ALA A 71 36.86 31.64 38.56
N LYS A 72 36.46 32.51 39.49
CA LYS A 72 37.21 33.73 39.79
C LYS A 72 37.51 33.75 41.28
N GLU A 73 38.80 33.62 41.59
CA GLU A 73 39.41 33.90 42.89
C GLU A 73 38.79 35.17 43.48
N LEU A 74 38.17 35.06 44.65
CA LEU A 74 37.81 36.23 45.46
C LEU A 74 38.20 35.99 46.92
N ASP A 75 39.39 36.49 47.20
CA ASP A 75 39.92 36.87 48.51
C ASP A 75 38.97 37.93 49.12
N MET A 76 38.11 37.53 50.07
CA MET A 76 37.24 38.47 50.80
C MET A 76 37.23 38.18 52.29
N ASN A 77 38.03 38.99 52.98
CA ASN A 77 38.07 39.28 54.40
C ASN A 77 36.72 39.85 54.89
N TYR A 78 36.04 39.17 55.82
CA TYR A 78 34.96 39.74 56.63
C TYR A 78 35.06 39.24 58.08
N ASP A 79 35.33 40.19 58.98
CA ASP A 79 35.22 40.03 60.43
C ASP A 79 33.75 39.76 60.81
N SER A 80 33.42 38.53 61.19
CA SER A 80 32.13 38.22 61.82
C SER A 80 32.26 37.03 62.76
N GLU A 81 31.61 37.19 63.91
CA GLU A 81 31.78 36.41 65.13
C GLU A 81 31.48 34.91 64.98
N GLN A 82 32.23 34.15 65.78
CA GLN A 82 32.26 32.70 65.84
C GLN A 82 30.88 32.08 66.13
N ILE A 83 30.39 31.30 65.19
CA ILE A 83 29.58 30.12 65.48
C ILE A 83 30.45 28.95 65.03
N ASP A 84 30.70 27.99 65.91
CA ASP A 84 31.42 26.74 65.59
C ASP A 84 30.60 25.95 64.55
N GLN A 85 30.83 26.27 63.28
CA GLN A 85 30.24 25.62 62.12
C GLN A 85 31.40 25.21 61.21
N ASN A 86 31.68 23.91 61.31
CA ASN A 86 32.67 23.14 60.57
C ASN A 86 32.92 23.63 59.13
N ASP A 87 34.16 23.46 58.67
CA ASP A 87 34.71 23.48 57.29
C ASP A 87 33.91 22.72 56.18
N LYS A 88 32.63 22.38 56.40
CA LYS A 88 31.77 21.60 55.50
C LYS A 88 30.79 22.44 54.66
N ASP A 89 30.73 23.76 54.85
CA ASP A 89 29.78 24.63 54.13
C ASP A 89 30.24 25.05 52.72
N ALA A 90 31.54 24.97 52.41
CA ALA A 90 32.07 25.26 51.07
C ALA A 90 31.69 24.18 50.05
N ASP A 91 31.87 22.90 50.39
CA ASP A 91 31.47 21.75 49.55
C ASP A 91 29.95 21.74 49.27
N LEU A 92 29.14 22.09 50.27
CA LEU A 92 27.68 22.18 50.13
C LEU A 92 27.24 23.30 49.17
N THR A 93 28.04 24.35 49.00
CA THR A 93 27.71 25.48 48.12
C THR A 93 27.95 25.13 46.65
N GLU A 94 29.07 24.48 46.33
CA GLU A 94 29.35 23.98 44.99
C GLU A 94 28.34 22.89 44.56
N GLU A 95 27.96 21.97 45.46
CA GLU A 95 26.93 20.97 45.18
C GLU A 95 25.56 21.60 44.88
N ARG A 96 25.20 22.71 45.56
CA ARG A 96 23.95 23.44 45.32
C ARG A 96 23.97 24.17 43.97
N GLU A 97 25.10 24.75 43.58
CA GLU A 97 25.26 25.40 42.28
C GLU A 97 25.19 24.39 41.12
N LEU A 98 25.86 23.24 41.27
CA LEU A 98 25.78 22.14 40.31
C LEU A 98 24.35 21.59 40.19
N LEU A 99 23.64 21.45 41.31
CA LEU A 99 22.24 21.03 41.31
C LEU A 99 21.34 22.05 40.60
N ALA A 100 21.55 23.34 40.82
CA ALA A 100 20.80 24.41 40.13
C ALA A 100 21.04 24.37 38.62
N SER A 101 22.30 24.21 38.18
CA SER A 101 22.65 24.07 36.76
C SER A 101 22.01 22.81 36.14
N LEU A 102 22.01 21.68 36.84
CA LEU A 102 21.37 20.45 36.37
C LEU A 102 19.85 20.61 36.25
N ILE A 103 19.21 21.26 37.23
CA ILE A 103 17.77 21.55 37.19
C ILE A 103 17.44 22.44 35.99
N GLU A 104 18.22 23.48 35.74
CA GLU A 104 17.99 24.39 34.61
C GLU A 104 18.14 23.67 33.27
N LYS A 105 19.16 22.80 33.12
CA LYS A 105 19.34 21.97 31.93
C LYS A 105 18.16 21.01 31.70
N LEU A 106 17.69 20.35 32.76
CA LEU A 106 16.54 19.44 32.66
C LEU A 106 15.27 20.18 32.25
N LYS A 107 15.05 21.41 32.71
CA LYS A 107 13.91 22.23 32.26
C LYS A 107 13.98 22.51 30.76
N CYS A 108 15.14 22.91 30.24
CA CYS A 108 15.33 23.15 28.82
C CYS A 108 15.07 21.89 27.99
N GLU A 109 15.60 20.74 28.41
CA GLU A 109 15.38 19.45 27.74
C GLU A 109 13.89 19.04 27.74
N ILE A 110 13.19 19.28 28.85
CA ILE A 110 11.75 19.05 28.97
C ILE A 110 10.97 19.93 27.98
N ASP A 111 11.31 21.21 27.87
CA ASP A 111 10.59 22.13 26.99
C ASP A 111 10.88 21.87 25.50
N GLU A 112 12.11 21.49 25.13
CA GLU A 112 12.43 21.01 23.79
C GLU A 112 11.63 19.74 23.44
N SER A 113 11.53 18.79 24.38
CA SER A 113 10.75 17.56 24.22
C SER A 113 9.25 17.84 24.01
N LYS A 114 8.67 18.76 24.80
CA LYS A 114 7.28 19.21 24.61
C LYS A 114 7.05 19.80 23.21
N ASN A 115 7.98 20.63 22.74
CA ASN A 115 7.90 21.24 21.41
C ASN A 115 7.98 20.18 20.30
N HIS A 116 8.89 19.21 20.44
CA HIS A 116 9.00 18.10 19.49
C HIS A 116 7.71 17.27 19.45
N ASN A 117 7.13 16.95 20.62
CA ASN A 117 5.89 16.20 20.69
C ASN A 117 4.74 16.93 19.98
N LYS A 118 4.60 18.25 20.19
CA LYS A 118 3.59 19.07 19.48
C LYS A 118 3.76 19.05 17.96
N PHE A 119 5.01 19.06 17.48
CA PHE A 119 5.31 18.93 16.06
C PHE A 119 4.89 17.56 15.52
N LEU A 120 5.23 16.48 16.24
CA LEU A 120 4.84 15.12 15.87
C LEU A 120 3.33 14.94 15.85
N GLU A 121 2.61 15.46 16.84
CA GLU A 121 1.14 15.45 16.87
C GLU A 121 0.54 16.13 15.64
N THR A 122 1.07 17.30 15.28
CA THR A 122 0.62 18.05 14.09
C THR A 122 0.91 17.27 12.80
N SER A 123 2.12 16.73 12.67
CA SER A 123 2.54 15.94 11.50
C SER A 123 1.71 14.66 11.35
N ASN A 124 1.48 13.93 12.45
CA ASN A 124 0.66 12.73 12.46
C ASN A 124 -0.79 13.03 12.08
N LYS A 125 -1.36 14.15 12.55
CA LYS A 125 -2.70 14.59 12.15
C LYS A 125 -2.80 14.82 10.64
N VAL A 126 -1.85 15.56 10.06
CA VAL A 126 -1.79 15.81 8.60
C VAL A 126 -1.65 14.49 7.82
N LEU A 127 -0.82 13.56 8.30
CA LEU A 127 -0.64 12.25 7.68
C LEU A 127 -1.95 11.44 7.71
N ILE A 128 -2.64 11.42 8.85
CA ILE A 128 -3.93 10.74 9.01
C ILE A 128 -4.96 11.28 8.02
N ASP A 129 -5.06 12.60 7.87
CA ASP A 129 -6.02 13.22 6.94
C ASP A 129 -5.68 12.87 5.48
N LYS A 130 -4.40 12.84 5.12
CA LYS A 130 -3.93 12.38 3.80
C LYS A 130 -4.20 10.90 3.54
N LEU A 131 -4.10 10.05 4.55
CA LEU A 131 -4.45 8.63 4.44
C LEU A 131 -5.96 8.44 4.29
N LYS A 132 -6.77 9.18 5.05
CA LYS A 132 -8.23 9.14 4.95
C LYS A 132 -8.70 9.56 3.55
N SER A 133 -8.15 10.64 2.98
CA SER A 133 -8.51 11.06 1.62
C SER A 133 -8.14 10.00 0.58
N LYS A 134 -6.92 9.44 0.64
CA LYS A 134 -6.50 8.35 -0.25
C LYS A 134 -7.41 7.13 -0.14
N ILE A 135 -7.79 6.72 1.07
CA ILE A 135 -8.72 5.59 1.28
C ILE A 135 -10.08 5.88 0.64
N LYS A 136 -10.60 7.10 0.77
CA LYS A 136 -11.86 7.51 0.13
C LYS A 136 -11.78 7.43 -1.39
N ASP A 137 -10.69 7.92 -1.98
CA ASP A 137 -10.47 7.87 -3.42
C ASP A 137 -10.39 6.42 -3.93
N PHE A 138 -9.68 5.55 -3.21
CA PHE A 138 -9.60 4.12 -3.55
C PHE A 138 -10.96 3.43 -3.49
N LYS A 139 -11.77 3.71 -2.47
CA LYS A 139 -13.14 3.17 -2.38
C LYS A 139 -13.99 3.57 -3.58
N ASN A 140 -13.97 4.85 -3.96
CA ASN A 140 -14.73 5.32 -5.12
C ASN A 140 -14.28 4.64 -6.42
N LYS A 141 -12.97 4.51 -6.64
CA LYS A 141 -12.42 3.79 -7.80
C LYS A 141 -12.84 2.32 -7.82
N ASN A 142 -12.84 1.66 -6.66
CA ASN A 142 -13.24 0.26 -6.56
C ASN A 142 -14.72 0.05 -6.92
N ASN A 143 -15.61 0.92 -6.43
CA ASN A 143 -17.03 0.86 -6.77
C ASN A 143 -17.27 1.10 -8.27
N ASN A 144 -16.56 2.05 -8.88
CA ASN A 144 -16.64 2.29 -10.31
C ASN A 144 -16.15 1.09 -11.13
N LEU A 145 -15.08 0.44 -10.68
CA LEU A 145 -14.56 -0.77 -11.33
C LEU A 145 -15.56 -1.93 -11.26
N GLU A 146 -16.23 -2.10 -10.11
CA GLU A 146 -17.28 -3.10 -9.93
C GLU A 146 -18.46 -2.85 -10.88
N LEU A 147 -18.92 -1.59 -11.00
CA LEU A 147 -19.97 -1.21 -11.95
C LEU A 147 -19.57 -1.54 -13.40
N LEU A 148 -18.35 -1.16 -13.80
CA LEU A 148 -17.84 -1.42 -15.15
C LEU A 148 -17.74 -2.93 -15.44
N ASN A 149 -17.31 -3.72 -14.46
CA ASN A 149 -17.22 -5.17 -14.60
C ASN A 149 -18.59 -5.81 -14.81
N ASN A 150 -19.61 -5.32 -14.10
CA ASN A 150 -21.00 -5.78 -14.28
C ASN A 150 -21.52 -5.41 -15.68
N GLN A 151 -21.26 -4.19 -16.17
CA GLN A 151 -21.62 -3.77 -17.53
C GLN A 151 -20.92 -4.62 -18.60
N PHE A 152 -19.63 -4.91 -18.42
CA PHE A 152 -18.88 -5.76 -19.34
C PHE A 152 -19.43 -7.19 -19.38
N LYS A 153 -19.78 -7.74 -18.22
CA LYS A 153 -20.41 -9.07 -18.15
C LYS A 153 -21.74 -9.11 -18.90
N GLU A 154 -22.59 -8.10 -18.74
CA GLU A 154 -23.86 -8.00 -19.45
C GLU A 154 -23.65 -7.87 -20.96
N ALA A 155 -22.73 -7.00 -21.40
CA ALA A 155 -22.41 -6.83 -22.81
C ALA A 155 -21.89 -8.14 -23.45
N ASN A 156 -21.03 -8.88 -22.74
CA ASN A 156 -20.53 -10.16 -23.22
C ASN A 156 -21.63 -11.21 -23.35
N ASN A 157 -22.56 -11.26 -22.40
CA ASN A 157 -23.70 -12.18 -22.48
C ASN A 157 -24.57 -11.87 -23.71
N LYS A 158 -24.87 -10.59 -23.97
CA LYS A 158 -25.62 -10.16 -25.17
C LYS A 158 -24.89 -10.52 -26.46
N LEU A 159 -23.58 -10.26 -26.51
CA LEU A 159 -22.75 -10.60 -27.67
C LEU A 159 -22.66 -12.11 -27.91
N PHE A 160 -22.66 -12.91 -26.85
CA PHE A 160 -22.72 -14.37 -26.94
C PHE A 160 -24.04 -14.83 -27.58
N GLU A 161 -25.18 -14.31 -27.11
CA GLU A 161 -26.50 -14.61 -27.68
C GLU A 161 -26.61 -14.20 -29.16
N GLU A 162 -26.10 -13.02 -29.51
CA GLU A 162 -26.09 -12.54 -30.90
C GLU A 162 -25.23 -13.42 -31.81
N ASN A 163 -24.05 -13.85 -31.33
CA ASN A 163 -23.19 -14.78 -32.07
C ASN A 163 -23.86 -16.14 -32.31
N ASP A 164 -24.57 -16.67 -31.31
CA ASP A 164 -25.31 -17.93 -31.45
C ASP A 164 -26.39 -17.82 -32.53
N LEU A 165 -27.14 -16.71 -32.54
CA LEU A 165 -28.17 -16.43 -33.55
C LEU A 165 -27.58 -16.29 -34.96
N LEU A 166 -26.48 -15.53 -35.10
CA LEU A 166 -25.79 -15.36 -36.37
C LEU A 166 -25.25 -16.70 -36.90
N TYR A 167 -24.67 -17.52 -36.03
CA TYR A 167 -24.16 -18.83 -36.40
C TYR A 167 -25.29 -19.77 -36.87
N ALA A 168 -26.43 -19.77 -36.17
CA ALA A 168 -27.61 -20.53 -36.60
C ALA A 168 -28.11 -20.07 -37.98
N GLY A 169 -28.21 -18.75 -38.20
CA GLY A 169 -28.60 -18.16 -39.50
C GLY A 169 -27.64 -18.52 -40.63
N PHE A 170 -26.34 -18.51 -40.36
CA PHE A 170 -25.31 -18.93 -41.30
C PHE A 170 -25.45 -20.41 -41.68
N LYS A 171 -25.65 -21.29 -40.70
CA LYS A 171 -25.86 -22.73 -40.97
C LYS A 171 -27.10 -22.99 -41.80
N LYS A 172 -28.20 -22.29 -41.53
CA LYS A 172 -29.42 -22.36 -42.34
C LYS A 172 -29.17 -21.93 -43.78
N SER A 173 -28.47 -20.81 -43.96
CA SER A 173 -28.12 -20.29 -45.30
C SER A 173 -27.25 -21.25 -46.10
N GLN A 174 -26.30 -21.95 -45.46
CA GLN A 174 -25.52 -23.00 -46.13
C GLN A 174 -26.38 -24.16 -46.63
N VAL A 175 -27.38 -24.57 -45.86
CA VAL A 175 -28.30 -25.66 -46.26
C VAL A 175 -29.15 -25.21 -47.44
N GLU A 176 -29.68 -23.98 -47.41
CA GLU A 176 -30.47 -23.43 -48.50
C GLU A 176 -29.67 -23.26 -49.79
N LEU A 177 -28.41 -22.82 -49.69
CA LEU A 177 -27.50 -22.68 -50.84
C LEU A 177 -27.31 -24.04 -51.52
N LYS A 178 -26.93 -25.08 -50.77
CA LYS A 178 -26.77 -26.44 -51.32
C LYS A 178 -28.03 -26.96 -52.01
N ARG A 179 -29.22 -26.61 -51.46
CA ARG A 179 -30.51 -26.96 -52.07
C ARG A 179 -30.71 -26.22 -53.40
N ARG A 180 -30.37 -24.93 -53.49
CA ARG A 180 -30.45 -24.16 -54.74
C ARG A 180 -29.50 -24.71 -55.79
N ASP A 181 -28.25 -24.96 -55.43
CA ASP A 181 -27.24 -25.53 -56.35
C ASP A 181 -27.71 -26.88 -56.92
N SER A 182 -28.35 -27.72 -56.09
CA SER A 182 -28.90 -29.01 -56.52
C SER A 182 -30.07 -28.85 -57.50
N ILE A 183 -30.94 -27.86 -57.28
CA ILE A 183 -32.09 -27.57 -58.16
C ILE A 183 -31.61 -26.99 -59.48
N GLU A 184 -30.67 -26.03 -59.44
CA GLU A 184 -30.07 -25.42 -60.61
C GLU A 184 -29.41 -26.46 -61.50
N TYR A 185 -28.58 -27.34 -60.93
CA TYR A 185 -27.98 -28.46 -61.64
C TYR A 185 -29.02 -29.38 -62.30
N ALA A 186 -30.11 -29.71 -61.61
CA ALA A 186 -31.17 -30.55 -62.16
C ALA A 186 -31.95 -29.84 -63.30
N SER A 187 -32.20 -28.54 -63.18
CA SER A 187 -32.85 -27.73 -64.21
C SER A 187 -31.99 -27.61 -65.47
N GLU A 188 -30.68 -27.36 -65.31
CA GLU A 188 -29.72 -27.31 -66.42
C GLU A 188 -29.66 -28.65 -67.17
N TRP A 189 -29.62 -29.77 -66.43
CA TRP A 189 -29.61 -31.10 -67.04
C TRP A 189 -30.87 -31.38 -67.86
N ASN A 190 -32.06 -31.10 -67.31
CA ASN A 190 -33.33 -31.29 -68.03
C ASN A 190 -33.41 -30.46 -69.31
N LEU A 191 -32.96 -29.21 -69.28
CA LEU A 191 -32.89 -28.35 -70.46
C LEU A 191 -31.94 -28.90 -71.53
N SER A 192 -30.83 -29.53 -71.12
CA SER A 192 -29.86 -30.13 -72.04
C SER A 192 -30.38 -31.39 -72.74
N VAL A 193 -31.24 -32.17 -72.08
CA VAL A 193 -31.84 -33.40 -72.63
C VAL A 193 -32.99 -33.12 -73.60
N GLN A 194 -33.64 -31.96 -73.48
CA GLN A 194 -34.76 -31.54 -74.36
C GLN A 194 -34.33 -30.87 -75.66
N LYS A 195 -33.03 -30.55 -75.83
CA LYS A 195 -32.46 -30.00 -77.06
C LYS A 195 -31.84 -31.12 -77.90
#